data_AF-A0A0K2W7W6-F1
#
_entry.id   AF-A0A0K2W7W6-F1
#
_cell.length_a   1.000
_cell.length_b   1.000
_cell.length_c   1.000
_cell.angle_alpha   90.00
_cell.angle_beta   90.00
_cell.angle_gamma   90.00
#
_symmetry.space_group_name_H-M   'P 1'
#
loop_
_entity.id
_entity.type
_entity.pdbx_description
1 polymer ?
#
loop_
_entity_poly.entity_id
_entity_poly.type
_entity_poly.pdbx_seq_one_letter_code
_entity_poly.pdbx_strand_id
1 'polypeptide(L)'
;MTLQDAFGLAYSGATEAGLSSYARAVHELQCFIGDPVGSIDRAIADDPAFVMAHVFKGYLFGLATERDATAIARSSHQAALPLAATAREQAHVAALGHLADGRWHEAARILEDIAIDNPRDALALQVGHQIDFFTGNARMLRDRIGRALPAWQKGMPGYHAILGMQAFGLEEMGDYARAESFGRQAVEIEPRDGWAQHAVAHVMEMQSRQRDGIAWMRTNPEAWTKESFLKIHNWWHLALFHYDLGETDEVLRLYDGPIYGDRSTLALNMVDASAILWRLTLGGVDVGDRWTALAANWIPKAAAGNYAFNDAHAMMAFVGAGLEAPAKTLLEAQREAMRGGDDNAAFTRDVGHPLTLAIKAFGEGNHDEAVRLIRPIRSIAHRFGGSHAQRDVIDLTLIEAALRDGDRGLARALTAERQLARPDSPLSALFSRRAFDLSEN
;
A
#
# COMPACT_ATOMS: atom_id res chain seq x y z
N MET A 1 30.76 20.28 -9.11
CA MET A 1 31.10 19.23 -10.09
C MET A 1 29.81 18.47 -10.37
N THR A 2 29.59 18.04 -11.61
CA THR A 2 28.39 17.30 -12.01
C THR A 2 28.84 15.97 -12.58
N LEU A 3 28.42 14.87 -11.96
CA LEU A 3 28.67 13.51 -12.45
C LEU A 3 27.48 13.02 -13.26
N GLN A 4 27.69 12.02 -14.10
CA GLN A 4 26.63 11.33 -14.81
C GLN A 4 26.61 9.85 -14.45
N ASP A 5 25.42 9.27 -14.35
CA ASP A 5 25.28 7.81 -14.21
C ASP A 5 25.32 7.09 -15.56
N ALA A 6 25.14 5.77 -15.52
CA ALA A 6 25.10 4.90 -16.70
C ALA A 6 23.93 5.21 -17.67
N PHE A 7 22.94 6.01 -17.25
CA PHE A 7 21.81 6.44 -18.07
C PHE A 7 21.99 7.86 -18.62
N GLY A 8 23.11 8.52 -18.30
CA GLY A 8 23.43 9.89 -18.72
C GLY A 8 22.76 10.96 -17.85
N LEU A 9 22.19 10.59 -16.70
CA LEU A 9 21.52 11.53 -15.81
C LEU A 9 22.56 12.29 -14.99
N ALA A 10 22.46 13.62 -14.98
CA ALA A 10 23.38 14.50 -14.27
C ALA A 10 23.03 14.61 -12.78
N TYR A 11 24.05 14.53 -11.92
CA TYR A 11 23.97 14.62 -10.45
C TYR A 11 24.88 15.72 -9.94
N SER A 12 24.28 16.82 -9.49
CA SER A 12 24.96 18.01 -9.00
C SER A 12 25.45 17.81 -7.57
N GLY A 13 26.71 18.19 -7.33
CA GLY A 13 27.31 18.12 -5.99
C GLY A 13 27.76 16.73 -5.56
N ALA A 14 27.60 15.71 -6.40
CA ALA A 14 28.09 14.36 -6.15
C ALA A 14 29.58 14.19 -6.47
N THR A 15 30.25 13.33 -5.71
CA THR A 15 31.50 12.66 -6.04
C THR A 15 31.22 11.18 -6.35
N GLU A 16 32.23 10.43 -6.81
CA GLU A 16 32.07 9.00 -7.09
C GLU A 16 31.67 8.20 -5.84
N ALA A 17 32.15 8.61 -4.66
CA ALA A 17 31.83 7.97 -3.39
C ALA A 17 30.35 8.14 -3.04
N GLY A 18 29.82 9.37 -3.07
CA GLY A 18 28.41 9.61 -2.79
C GLY A 18 27.50 9.00 -3.86
N LEU A 19 27.89 9.04 -5.15
CA LEU A 19 27.11 8.42 -6.22
C LEU A 19 27.02 6.89 -6.07
N SER A 20 28.09 6.23 -5.61
CA SER A 20 28.08 4.79 -5.32
C SER A 20 27.11 4.45 -4.18
N SER A 21 27.15 5.21 -3.08
CA SER A 21 26.22 5.04 -1.95
C SER A 21 24.77 5.32 -2.35
N TYR A 22 24.54 6.33 -3.19
CA TYR A 22 23.23 6.65 -3.77
C TYR A 22 22.71 5.53 -4.67
N ALA A 23 23.53 5.00 -5.60
CA ALA A 23 23.13 3.92 -6.49
C ALA A 23 22.76 2.65 -5.71
N ARG A 24 23.47 2.36 -4.62
CA ARG A 24 23.12 1.29 -3.69
C ARG A 24 21.75 1.55 -3.03
N ALA A 25 21.49 2.76 -2.54
CA ALA A 25 20.20 3.12 -1.95
C ALA A 25 19.05 2.96 -2.95
N VAL A 26 19.26 3.35 -4.21
CA VAL A 26 18.27 3.16 -5.30
C VAL A 26 17.97 1.68 -5.52
N HIS A 27 18.99 0.83 -5.59
CA HIS A 27 18.78 -0.62 -5.73
C HIS A 27 18.06 -1.23 -4.52
N GLU A 28 18.44 -0.83 -3.30
CA GLU A 28 17.77 -1.23 -2.06
C GLU A 28 16.27 -0.85 -2.09
N LEU A 29 15.93 0.35 -2.55
CA LEU A 29 14.54 0.76 -2.76
C LEU A 29 13.84 -0.02 -3.88
N GLN A 30 14.49 -0.27 -5.01
CA GLN A 30 13.94 -1.04 -6.14
C GLN A 30 13.51 -2.45 -5.73
N CYS A 31 14.27 -3.08 -4.83
CA CYS A 31 13.95 -4.40 -4.30
C CYS A 31 13.11 -4.36 -3.01
N PHE A 32 12.94 -3.19 -2.39
CA PHE A 32 12.39 -3.02 -1.04
C PHE A 32 13.15 -3.83 0.02
N ILE A 33 14.49 -3.75 0.02
CA ILE A 33 15.36 -4.51 0.92
C ILE A 33 16.41 -3.64 1.63
N GLY A 34 17.01 -4.17 2.68
CA GLY A 34 18.24 -3.65 3.27
C GLY A 34 17.99 -2.36 4.07
N ASP A 35 18.87 -1.36 3.88
CA ASP A 35 18.81 -0.09 4.60
C ASP A 35 19.11 1.09 3.64
N PRO A 36 18.14 1.48 2.79
CA PRO A 36 18.31 2.59 1.88
C PRO A 36 18.49 3.93 2.62
N VAL A 37 18.02 4.05 3.88
CA VAL A 37 18.24 5.23 4.73
C VAL A 37 19.72 5.33 5.13
N GLY A 38 20.31 4.25 5.63
CA GLY A 38 21.73 4.21 5.97
C GLY A 38 22.64 4.39 4.75
N SER A 39 22.25 3.89 3.58
CA SER A 39 22.97 4.13 2.33
C SER A 39 22.89 5.60 1.88
N ILE A 40 21.72 6.23 1.96
CA ILE A 40 21.59 7.63 1.57
C ILE A 40 22.22 8.60 2.57
N ASP A 41 22.20 8.29 3.86
CA ASP A 41 22.87 9.09 4.89
C ASP A 41 24.39 9.10 4.69
N ARG A 42 24.98 7.98 4.24
CA ARG A 42 26.39 7.94 3.83
C ARG A 42 26.65 8.82 2.62
N ALA A 43 25.80 8.77 1.59
CA ALA A 43 25.94 9.62 0.41
C ALA A 43 25.91 11.12 0.77
N ILE A 44 25.03 11.53 1.69
CA ILE A 44 24.94 12.91 2.18
C ILE A 44 26.17 13.28 3.04
N ALA A 45 26.69 12.36 3.85
CA ALA A 45 27.86 12.60 4.68
C ALA A 45 29.13 12.80 3.84
N ASP A 46 29.29 11.99 2.79
CA ASP A 46 30.40 12.12 1.84
C ASP A 46 30.27 13.40 1.00
N ASP A 47 29.06 13.69 0.52
CA ASP A 47 28.77 14.81 -0.37
C ASP A 47 27.58 15.67 0.13
N PRO A 48 27.79 16.61 1.08
CA PRO A 48 26.71 17.42 1.63
C PRO A 48 25.95 18.28 0.60
N ALA A 49 26.60 18.59 -0.53
CA ALA A 49 26.01 19.35 -1.63
C ALA A 49 25.29 18.48 -2.67
N PHE A 50 25.20 17.16 -2.46
CA PHE A 50 24.58 16.23 -3.40
C PHE A 50 23.04 16.33 -3.37
N VAL A 51 22.49 17.05 -4.35
CA VAL A 51 21.06 17.39 -4.43
C VAL A 51 20.17 16.14 -4.35
N MET A 52 20.40 15.17 -5.24
CA MET A 52 19.53 13.99 -5.31
C MET A 52 19.63 13.08 -4.07
N ALA A 53 20.72 13.13 -3.30
CA ALA A 53 20.80 12.38 -2.07
C ALA A 53 19.82 12.91 -1.01
N HIS A 54 19.73 14.24 -0.86
CA HIS A 54 18.72 14.86 0.00
C HIS A 54 17.30 14.59 -0.50
N VAL A 55 17.07 14.70 -1.81
CA VAL A 55 15.75 14.43 -2.41
C VAL A 55 15.33 12.98 -2.15
N PHE A 56 16.21 12.01 -2.41
CA PHE A 56 15.92 10.59 -2.22
C PHE A 56 15.57 10.28 -0.76
N LYS A 57 16.36 10.80 0.19
CA LYS A 57 16.04 10.68 1.63
C LYS A 57 14.66 11.27 1.91
N GLY A 58 14.37 12.44 1.37
CA GLY A 58 13.07 13.07 1.52
C GLY A 58 11.91 12.21 1.02
N TYR A 59 12.06 11.56 -0.14
CA TYR A 59 11.04 10.65 -0.67
C TYR A 59 10.83 9.39 0.17
N LEU A 60 11.90 8.77 0.68
CA LEU A 60 11.77 7.59 1.57
C LEU A 60 10.85 7.89 2.76
N PHE A 61 11.06 9.04 3.40
CA PHE A 61 10.25 9.44 4.56
C PHE A 61 8.89 10.03 4.15
N GLY A 62 8.80 10.72 3.01
CA GLY A 62 7.55 11.28 2.51
C GLY A 62 6.53 10.20 2.13
N LEU A 63 6.99 9.03 1.66
CA LEU A 63 6.16 7.89 1.31
C LEU A 63 5.87 6.94 2.48
N ALA A 64 6.42 7.19 3.67
CA ALA A 64 6.22 6.30 4.82
C ALA A 64 4.78 6.34 5.39
N THR A 65 3.97 7.33 5.00
CA THR A 65 2.61 7.58 5.54
C THR A 65 2.55 7.77 7.06
N GLU A 66 3.66 8.17 7.68
CA GLU A 66 3.76 8.47 9.11
C GLU A 66 3.98 9.97 9.35
N ARG A 67 3.28 10.51 10.35
CA ARG A 67 3.36 11.92 10.71
C ARG A 67 4.79 12.37 11.03
N ASP A 68 5.54 11.58 11.81
CA ASP A 68 6.90 11.92 12.21
C ASP A 68 7.88 11.87 11.03
N ALA A 69 7.67 10.94 10.10
CA ALA A 69 8.46 10.85 8.86
C ALA A 69 8.30 12.10 7.97
N THR A 70 7.12 12.72 7.98
CA THR A 70 6.85 13.94 7.20
C THR A 70 7.78 15.10 7.61
N ALA A 71 8.17 15.19 8.88
CA ALA A 71 9.12 16.21 9.35
C ALA A 71 10.52 16.02 8.75
N ILE A 72 10.94 14.76 8.56
CA ILE A 72 12.23 14.42 7.92
C ILE A 72 12.17 14.76 6.43
N ALA A 73 11.06 14.42 5.74
CA ALA A 73 10.86 14.79 4.35
C ALA A 73 10.96 16.31 4.11
N ARG A 74 10.33 17.11 5.00
CA ARG A 74 10.41 18.57 4.96
C ARG A 74 11.83 19.09 5.20
N SER A 75 12.56 18.48 6.13
CA SER A 75 13.94 18.86 6.44
C SER A 75 14.88 18.55 5.26
N SER A 76 14.71 17.39 4.63
CA SER A 76 15.42 17.02 3.39
C SER A 76 15.13 17.97 2.23
N HIS A 77 13.86 18.38 2.06
CA HIS A 77 13.49 19.39 1.06
C HIS A 77 14.20 20.74 1.32
N GLN A 78 14.20 21.20 2.57
CA GLN A 78 14.88 22.44 2.96
C GLN A 78 16.40 22.38 2.74
N ALA A 79 17.01 21.22 2.99
CA ALA A 79 18.44 21.01 2.75
C ALA A 79 18.80 21.03 1.25
N ALA A 80 17.91 20.54 0.38
CA ALA A 80 18.12 20.52 -1.06
C ALA A 80 17.87 21.89 -1.74
N LEU A 81 16.96 22.70 -1.18
CA LEU A 81 16.49 23.97 -1.75
C LEU A 81 17.59 24.98 -2.17
N PRO A 82 18.64 25.23 -1.36
CA PRO A 82 19.67 26.21 -1.70
C PRO A 82 20.78 25.68 -2.60
N LEU A 83 20.78 24.37 -2.90
CA LEU A 83 21.86 23.73 -3.65
C LEU A 83 21.76 24.02 -5.15
N ALA A 84 22.90 24.15 -5.83
CA ALA A 84 22.94 24.29 -7.28
C ALA A 84 22.49 22.99 -7.94
N ALA A 85 21.42 23.06 -8.73
CA ALA A 85 20.73 21.91 -9.30
C ALA A 85 20.44 22.10 -10.79
N THR A 86 20.48 21.01 -11.56
CA THR A 86 19.98 20.96 -12.94
C THR A 86 18.45 21.11 -12.99
N ALA A 87 17.87 21.34 -14.17
CA ALA A 87 16.41 21.45 -14.30
C ALA A 87 15.66 20.20 -13.81
N ARG A 88 16.17 19.00 -14.12
CA ARG A 88 15.63 17.72 -13.63
C ARG A 88 15.66 17.64 -12.10
N GLU A 89 16.80 17.99 -11.50
CA GLU A 89 16.96 17.95 -10.04
C GLU A 89 16.07 19.00 -9.35
N GLN A 90 15.91 20.19 -9.93
CA GLN A 90 14.99 21.21 -9.43
C GLN A 90 13.54 20.72 -9.46
N ALA A 91 13.13 20.01 -10.52
CA ALA A 91 11.80 19.41 -10.59
C ALA A 91 11.61 18.34 -9.49
N HIS A 92 12.61 17.51 -9.21
CA HIS A 92 12.58 16.58 -8.09
C HIS A 92 12.46 17.27 -6.73
N VAL A 93 13.23 18.33 -6.49
CA VAL A 93 13.13 19.14 -5.28
C VAL A 93 11.71 19.71 -5.13
N ALA A 94 11.13 20.26 -6.21
CA ALA A 94 9.76 20.76 -6.21
C ALA A 94 8.73 19.66 -5.90
N ALA A 95 8.85 18.48 -6.53
CA ALA A 95 7.98 17.34 -6.25
C ALA A 95 8.07 16.89 -4.79
N LEU A 96 9.28 16.84 -4.21
CA LEU A 96 9.46 16.54 -2.79
C LEU A 96 8.80 17.59 -1.90
N GLY A 97 8.92 18.88 -2.24
CA GLY A 97 8.24 19.96 -1.50
C GLY A 97 6.73 19.77 -1.47
N HIS A 98 6.13 19.44 -2.62
CA HIS A 98 4.70 19.11 -2.71
C HIS A 98 4.35 17.89 -1.85
N LEU A 99 5.10 16.80 -1.96
CA LEU A 99 4.86 15.59 -1.17
C LEU A 99 4.97 15.86 0.35
N ALA A 100 6.00 16.60 0.79
CA ALA A 100 6.20 16.95 2.20
C ALA A 100 5.11 17.89 2.77
N ASP A 101 4.38 18.58 1.89
CA ASP A 101 3.21 19.41 2.20
C ASP A 101 1.88 18.64 2.06
N GLY A 102 1.90 17.32 1.81
CA GLY A 102 0.70 16.51 1.63
C GLY A 102 -0.03 16.75 0.30
N ARG A 103 0.64 17.34 -0.70
CA ARG A 103 0.12 17.56 -2.06
C ARG A 103 0.64 16.46 -2.99
N TRP A 104 0.12 15.26 -2.79
CA TRP A 104 0.46 14.03 -3.50
C TRP A 104 0.16 14.16 -5.00
N HIS A 105 -0.99 14.71 -5.39
CA HIS A 105 -1.37 14.85 -6.80
C HIS A 105 -0.46 15.84 -7.57
N GLU A 106 -0.04 16.93 -6.93
CA GLU A 106 0.95 17.86 -7.48
C GLU A 106 2.31 17.19 -7.65
N ALA A 107 2.78 16.47 -6.63
CA ALA A 107 4.04 15.73 -6.69
C ALA A 107 4.02 14.67 -7.82
N ALA A 108 2.91 13.92 -7.95
CA ALA A 108 2.74 12.90 -8.99
C ALA A 108 2.84 13.47 -10.41
N ARG A 109 2.28 14.66 -10.65
CA ARG A 109 2.32 15.36 -11.94
C ARG A 109 3.74 15.79 -12.30
N ILE A 110 4.47 16.37 -11.35
CA ILE A 110 5.87 16.77 -11.60
C ILE A 110 6.74 15.52 -11.88
N LEU A 111 6.55 14.43 -11.14
CA LEU A 111 7.25 13.17 -11.37
C LEU A 111 6.86 12.52 -12.70
N GLU A 112 5.64 12.75 -13.18
CA GLU A 112 5.21 12.34 -14.53
C GLU A 112 5.99 13.11 -15.59
N ASP A 113 6.07 14.44 -15.48
CA ASP A 113 6.82 15.27 -16.41
C ASP A 113 8.31 14.89 -16.45
N ILE A 114 8.92 14.65 -15.28
CA ILE A 114 10.31 14.17 -15.19
C ILE A 114 10.48 12.84 -15.94
N ALA A 115 9.58 11.88 -15.73
CA ALA A 115 9.65 10.57 -16.37
C ALA A 115 9.37 10.62 -17.88
N ILE A 116 8.61 11.61 -18.36
CA ILE A 116 8.40 11.84 -19.80
C ILE A 116 9.69 12.35 -20.45
N ASP A 117 10.32 13.36 -19.85
CA ASP A 117 11.55 13.95 -20.38
C ASP A 117 12.77 13.04 -20.20
N ASN A 118 12.77 12.23 -19.13
CA ASN A 118 13.86 11.35 -18.73
C ASN A 118 13.29 9.95 -18.43
N PRO A 119 12.93 9.14 -19.45
CA PRO A 119 12.27 7.86 -19.24
C PRO A 119 13.12 6.80 -18.54
N ARG A 120 14.43 7.07 -18.33
CA ARG A 120 15.33 6.22 -17.55
C ARG A 120 15.58 6.71 -16.13
N ASP A 121 14.88 7.74 -15.69
CA ASP A 121 14.90 8.19 -14.31
C ASP A 121 14.14 7.21 -13.42
N ALA A 122 14.87 6.22 -12.90
CA ALA A 122 14.30 5.16 -12.08
C ALA A 122 13.62 5.71 -10.81
N LEU A 123 14.16 6.78 -10.22
CA LEU A 123 13.62 7.35 -9.00
C LEU A 123 12.29 8.05 -9.28
N ALA A 124 12.22 8.85 -10.34
CA ALA A 124 10.97 9.49 -10.74
C ALA A 124 9.85 8.48 -11.02
N LEU A 125 10.19 7.39 -11.71
CA LEU A 125 9.27 6.29 -11.99
C LEU A 125 8.80 5.62 -10.70
N GLN A 126 9.73 5.25 -9.82
CA GLN A 126 9.40 4.49 -8.61
C GLN A 126 8.63 5.31 -7.58
N VAL A 127 9.04 6.54 -7.31
CA VAL A 127 8.34 7.45 -6.38
C VAL A 127 6.98 7.83 -6.95
N GLY A 128 6.91 8.16 -8.24
CA GLY A 128 5.65 8.46 -8.91
C GLY A 128 4.67 7.30 -8.84
N HIS A 129 5.14 6.07 -9.10
CA HIS A 129 4.33 4.86 -9.00
C HIS A 129 3.82 4.61 -7.57
N GLN A 130 4.63 4.84 -6.54
CA GLN A 130 4.17 4.76 -5.15
C GLN A 130 3.10 5.81 -4.84
N ILE A 131 3.25 7.05 -5.30
CA ILE A 131 2.21 8.07 -5.13
C ILE A 131 0.92 7.67 -5.87
N ASP A 132 1.03 7.14 -7.09
CA ASP A 132 -0.13 6.65 -7.83
C ASP A 132 -0.87 5.53 -7.05
N PHE A 133 -0.13 4.68 -6.32
CA PHE A 133 -0.72 3.67 -5.43
C PHE A 133 -1.44 4.31 -4.23
N PHE A 134 -0.79 5.23 -3.52
CA PHE A 134 -1.37 5.89 -2.34
C PHE A 134 -2.57 6.80 -2.68
N THR A 135 -2.66 7.28 -3.92
CA THR A 135 -3.80 8.05 -4.44
C THR A 135 -4.85 7.20 -5.17
N GLY A 136 -4.60 5.88 -5.30
CA GLY A 136 -5.50 4.93 -5.97
C GLY A 136 -5.65 5.15 -7.48
N ASN A 137 -4.66 5.76 -8.12
CA ASN A 137 -4.66 6.02 -9.55
C ASN A 137 -4.15 4.83 -10.36
N ALA A 138 -4.98 3.78 -10.46
CA ALA A 138 -4.65 2.53 -11.17
C ALA A 138 -4.22 2.75 -12.63
N ARG A 139 -4.84 3.74 -13.30
CA ARG A 139 -4.43 4.11 -14.67
C ARG A 139 -2.98 4.57 -14.70
N MET A 140 -2.56 5.41 -13.76
CA MET A 140 -1.21 5.94 -13.71
C MET A 140 -0.18 4.91 -13.26
N LEU A 141 -0.54 3.98 -12.37
CA LEU A 141 0.30 2.80 -12.07
C LEU A 141 0.72 2.08 -13.35
N ARG A 142 -0.23 1.88 -14.29
CA ARG A 142 0.04 1.27 -15.59
C ARG A 142 0.74 2.21 -16.57
N ASP A 143 0.20 3.41 -16.77
CA ASP A 143 0.56 4.29 -17.90
C ASP A 143 1.89 5.02 -17.66
N ARG A 144 2.26 5.34 -16.40
CA ARG A 144 3.56 5.93 -16.07
C ARG A 144 4.69 5.02 -16.54
N ILE A 145 4.60 3.75 -16.18
CA ILE A 145 5.61 2.75 -16.51
C ILE A 145 5.51 2.39 -18.00
N GLY A 146 4.30 2.23 -18.53
CA GLY A 146 4.08 1.89 -19.93
C GLY A 146 4.68 2.90 -20.90
N ARG A 147 4.70 4.20 -20.56
CA ARG A 147 5.36 5.25 -21.36
C ARG A 147 6.88 5.17 -21.32
N ALA A 148 7.46 4.81 -20.18
CA ALA A 148 8.90 4.69 -20.04
C ALA A 148 9.44 3.38 -20.63
N LEU A 149 8.66 2.30 -20.57
CA LEU A 149 9.07 0.93 -20.90
C LEU A 149 9.87 0.78 -22.22
N PRO A 150 9.54 1.46 -23.34
CA PRO A 150 10.32 1.37 -24.58
C PRO A 150 11.78 1.85 -24.46
N ALA A 151 12.10 2.69 -23.47
CA ALA A 151 13.47 3.17 -23.22
C ALA A 151 14.32 2.20 -22.38
N TRP A 152 13.71 1.14 -21.85
CA TRP A 152 14.32 0.14 -20.97
C TRP A 152 14.53 -1.19 -21.70
N GLN A 153 15.65 -1.86 -21.42
CA GLN A 153 16.02 -3.10 -22.09
C GLN A 153 16.54 -4.14 -21.10
N LYS A 154 16.41 -5.41 -21.47
CA LYS A 154 16.99 -6.53 -20.72
C LYS A 154 18.51 -6.32 -20.57
N GLY A 155 18.98 -6.33 -19.32
CA GLY A 155 20.38 -6.08 -18.96
C GLY A 155 20.68 -4.69 -18.43
N MET A 156 19.75 -3.73 -18.56
CA MET A 156 19.87 -2.44 -17.87
C MET A 156 19.70 -2.64 -16.35
N PRO A 157 20.54 -1.99 -15.50
CA PRO A 157 20.34 -2.00 -14.05
C PRO A 157 18.93 -1.51 -13.69
N GLY A 158 18.23 -2.21 -12.79
CA GLY A 158 16.86 -1.85 -12.38
C GLY A 158 15.76 -2.25 -13.37
N TYR A 159 16.06 -2.93 -14.48
CA TYR A 159 15.03 -3.38 -15.44
C TYR A 159 13.96 -4.27 -14.79
N HIS A 160 14.35 -5.12 -13.83
CA HIS A 160 13.41 -5.95 -13.06
C HIS A 160 12.33 -5.08 -12.38
N ALA A 161 12.70 -3.96 -11.76
CA ALA A 161 11.78 -3.09 -11.05
C ALA A 161 10.79 -2.41 -12.00
N ILE A 162 11.21 -2.09 -13.23
CA ILE A 162 10.30 -1.56 -14.27
C ILE A 162 9.26 -2.61 -14.64
N LEU A 163 9.66 -3.87 -14.81
CA LEU A 163 8.73 -4.97 -15.07
C LEU A 163 7.81 -5.23 -13.87
N GLY A 164 8.32 -5.19 -12.65
CA GLY A 164 7.54 -5.36 -11.42
C GLY A 164 6.47 -4.26 -11.24
N MET A 165 6.83 -2.99 -11.46
CA MET A 165 5.86 -1.89 -11.44
C MET A 165 4.84 -2.00 -12.57
N GLN A 166 5.28 -2.37 -13.79
CA GLN A 166 4.37 -2.61 -14.91
C GLN A 166 3.39 -3.75 -14.62
N ALA A 167 3.87 -4.82 -13.98
CA ALA A 167 3.04 -5.96 -13.58
C ALA A 167 1.94 -5.52 -12.62
N PHE A 168 2.30 -4.78 -11.57
CA PHE A 168 1.33 -4.27 -10.59
C PHE A 168 0.31 -3.33 -11.23
N GLY A 169 0.75 -2.38 -12.06
CA GLY A 169 -0.17 -1.47 -12.76
C GLY A 169 -1.12 -2.19 -13.73
N LEU A 170 -0.68 -3.28 -14.38
CA LEU A 170 -1.55 -4.11 -15.21
C LEU A 170 -2.57 -4.89 -14.37
N GLU A 171 -2.16 -5.42 -13.23
CA GLU A 171 -3.03 -6.17 -12.32
C GLU A 171 -4.12 -5.28 -11.72
N GLU A 172 -3.79 -4.07 -11.24
CA GLU A 172 -4.78 -3.13 -10.71
C GLU A 172 -5.76 -2.62 -11.81
N MET A 173 -5.44 -2.84 -13.08
CA MET A 173 -6.29 -2.56 -14.25
C MET A 173 -7.00 -3.81 -14.81
N GLY A 174 -6.83 -4.99 -14.20
CA GLY A 174 -7.47 -6.25 -14.60
C GLY A 174 -6.82 -7.00 -15.76
N ASP A 175 -5.64 -6.58 -16.24
CA ASP A 175 -4.88 -7.28 -17.29
C ASP A 175 -3.96 -8.35 -16.67
N TYR A 176 -4.59 -9.32 -16.02
CA TYR A 176 -3.94 -10.29 -15.14
C TYR A 176 -2.92 -11.20 -15.85
N ALA A 177 -3.21 -11.65 -17.07
CA ALA A 177 -2.32 -12.54 -17.80
C ALA A 177 -0.98 -11.87 -18.15
N ARG A 178 -1.03 -10.60 -18.57
CA ARG A 178 0.19 -9.83 -18.83
C ARG A 178 0.89 -9.46 -17.54
N ALA A 179 0.14 -9.06 -16.51
CA ALA A 179 0.68 -8.78 -15.19
C ALA A 179 1.51 -9.96 -14.65
N GLU A 180 0.95 -11.17 -14.67
CA GLU A 180 1.66 -12.38 -14.23
C GLU A 180 2.94 -12.62 -15.03
N SER A 181 2.89 -12.48 -16.36
CA SER A 181 4.07 -12.65 -17.20
C SER A 181 5.18 -11.65 -16.88
N PHE A 182 4.84 -10.36 -16.69
CA PHE A 182 5.82 -9.32 -16.34
C PHE A 182 6.40 -9.55 -14.94
N GLY A 183 5.55 -9.86 -13.96
CA GLY A 183 5.98 -10.07 -12.57
C GLY A 183 6.88 -11.29 -12.42
N ARG A 184 6.56 -12.41 -13.09
CA ARG A 184 7.42 -13.60 -13.10
C ARG A 184 8.78 -13.33 -13.75
N GLN A 185 8.80 -12.59 -14.85
CA GLN A 185 10.04 -12.21 -15.52
C GLN A 185 10.91 -11.29 -14.63
N ALA A 186 10.28 -10.36 -13.90
CA ALA A 186 11.00 -9.51 -12.96
C ALA A 186 11.68 -10.34 -11.86
N VAL A 187 10.97 -11.29 -11.23
CA VAL A 187 11.51 -12.19 -10.20
C VAL A 187 12.59 -13.13 -10.77
N GLU A 188 12.48 -13.56 -12.03
CA GLU A 188 13.54 -14.34 -12.69
C GLU A 188 14.84 -13.54 -12.84
N ILE A 189 14.74 -12.24 -13.14
CA ILE A 189 15.90 -11.35 -13.29
C ILE A 189 16.49 -10.98 -11.92
N GLU A 190 15.64 -10.66 -10.95
CA GLU A 190 16.03 -10.29 -9.59
C GLU A 190 15.10 -10.99 -8.59
N PRO A 191 15.51 -12.15 -8.04
CA PRO A 191 14.69 -12.91 -7.10
C PRO A 191 14.33 -12.15 -5.81
N ARG A 192 15.07 -11.10 -5.46
CA ARG A 192 14.79 -10.25 -4.29
C ARG A 192 13.81 -9.12 -4.58
N ASP A 193 13.25 -9.01 -5.78
CA ASP A 193 12.25 -7.99 -6.10
C ASP A 193 10.92 -8.29 -5.38
N GLY A 194 10.78 -7.72 -4.18
CA GLY A 194 9.60 -7.91 -3.34
C GLY A 194 8.31 -7.35 -3.95
N TRP A 195 8.42 -6.33 -4.81
CA TRP A 195 7.26 -5.71 -5.47
C TRP A 195 6.73 -6.55 -6.63
N ALA A 196 7.63 -7.18 -7.39
CA ALA A 196 7.24 -8.14 -8.42
C ALA A 196 6.65 -9.44 -7.83
N GLN A 197 7.25 -9.95 -6.74
CA GLN A 197 6.69 -11.08 -5.98
C GLN A 197 5.25 -10.79 -5.54
N HIS A 198 5.06 -9.59 -4.99
CA HIS A 198 3.78 -9.05 -4.56
C HIS A 198 2.76 -8.95 -5.73
N ALA A 199 3.15 -8.39 -6.88
CA ALA A 199 2.28 -8.22 -8.03
C ALA A 199 1.73 -9.57 -8.56
N VAL A 200 2.55 -10.62 -8.57
CA VAL A 200 2.10 -11.96 -8.98
C VAL A 200 1.15 -12.57 -7.95
N ALA A 201 1.39 -12.37 -6.65
CA ALA A 201 0.46 -12.82 -5.60
C ALA A 201 -0.92 -12.15 -5.76
N HIS A 202 -0.91 -10.85 -6.07
CA HIS A 202 -2.08 -10.06 -6.41
C HIS A 202 -2.91 -10.67 -7.55
N VAL A 203 -2.26 -11.03 -8.66
CA VAL A 203 -2.94 -11.71 -9.78
C VAL A 203 -3.67 -12.98 -9.31
N MET A 204 -3.01 -13.81 -8.49
CA MET A 204 -3.61 -15.04 -7.99
C MET A 204 -4.81 -14.77 -7.08
N GLU A 205 -4.73 -13.74 -6.24
CA GLU A 205 -5.81 -13.34 -5.33
C GLU A 205 -7.04 -12.88 -6.11
N MET A 206 -6.84 -11.98 -7.08
CA MET A 206 -7.91 -11.41 -7.89
C MET A 206 -8.56 -12.43 -8.84
N GLN A 207 -7.80 -13.44 -9.29
CA GLN A 207 -8.33 -14.51 -10.15
C GLN A 207 -8.90 -15.70 -9.37
N SER A 208 -8.96 -15.64 -8.04
CA SER A 208 -9.40 -16.78 -7.21
C SER A 208 -8.57 -18.05 -7.44
N ARG A 209 -7.25 -17.89 -7.56
CA ARG A 209 -6.27 -18.97 -7.78
C ARG A 209 -5.45 -19.21 -6.50
N GLN A 210 -6.11 -19.40 -5.37
CA GLN A 210 -5.47 -19.44 -4.05
C GLN A 210 -4.36 -20.49 -3.95
N ARG A 211 -4.56 -21.69 -4.52
CA ARG A 211 -3.57 -22.78 -4.49
C ARG A 211 -2.31 -22.43 -5.28
N ASP A 212 -2.46 -21.77 -6.43
CA ASP A 212 -1.33 -21.28 -7.23
C ASP A 212 -0.59 -20.17 -6.48
N GLY A 213 -1.34 -19.27 -5.83
CA GLY A 213 -0.81 -18.23 -4.96
C GLY A 213 0.02 -18.81 -3.80
N ILE A 214 -0.50 -19.82 -3.09
CA ILE A 214 0.22 -20.51 -2.02
C ILE A 214 1.50 -21.14 -2.55
N ALA A 215 1.45 -21.84 -3.69
CA ALA A 215 2.62 -22.45 -4.30
C ALA A 215 3.67 -21.39 -4.69
N TRP A 216 3.24 -20.28 -5.28
CA TRP A 216 4.09 -19.15 -5.64
C TRP A 216 4.81 -18.57 -4.43
N MET A 217 4.08 -18.25 -3.35
CA MET A 217 4.66 -17.66 -2.15
C MET A 217 5.62 -18.61 -1.43
N ARG A 218 5.36 -19.93 -1.49
CA ARG A 218 6.18 -20.95 -0.83
C ARG A 218 7.38 -21.43 -1.66
N THR A 219 7.50 -21.03 -2.92
CA THR A 219 8.58 -21.50 -3.81
C THR A 219 9.96 -21.09 -3.29
N ASN A 220 10.15 -19.83 -2.89
CA ASN A 220 11.42 -19.35 -2.31
C ASN A 220 11.20 -18.24 -1.28
N PRO A 221 10.76 -18.59 -0.05
CA PRO A 221 10.49 -17.60 1.00
C PRO A 221 11.71 -16.75 1.36
N GLU A 222 12.92 -17.30 1.34
CA GLU A 222 14.12 -16.55 1.72
C GLU A 222 14.35 -15.34 0.81
N ALA A 223 14.12 -15.51 -0.50
CA ALA A 223 14.38 -14.46 -1.49
C ALA A 223 13.54 -13.18 -1.26
N TRP A 224 12.25 -13.33 -0.92
CA TRP A 224 11.35 -12.20 -0.74
C TRP A 224 11.16 -11.77 0.73
N THR A 225 11.67 -12.53 1.71
CA THR A 225 11.55 -12.17 3.15
C THR A 225 12.81 -11.53 3.75
N LYS A 226 14.01 -11.91 3.28
CA LYS A 226 15.27 -11.50 3.93
C LYS A 226 15.51 -10.00 3.78
N GLU A 227 15.52 -9.29 4.91
CA GLU A 227 15.72 -7.84 5.02
C GLU A 227 14.70 -7.03 4.20
N SER A 228 13.52 -7.61 3.92
CA SER A 228 12.52 -7.01 3.04
C SER A 228 11.51 -6.17 3.81
N PHE A 229 11.25 -4.95 3.33
CA PHE A 229 10.18 -4.09 3.83
C PHE A 229 8.79 -4.63 3.47
N LEU A 230 8.68 -5.46 2.43
CA LEU A 230 7.43 -6.10 2.00
C LEU A 230 7.24 -7.50 2.59
N LYS A 231 8.15 -7.97 3.45
CA LYS A 231 8.06 -9.31 4.08
C LYS A 231 6.67 -9.54 4.68
N ILE A 232 6.22 -8.67 5.56
CA ILE A 232 4.94 -8.82 6.28
C ILE A 232 3.76 -8.77 5.32
N HIS A 233 3.79 -7.82 4.39
CA HIS A 233 2.74 -7.68 3.38
C HIS A 233 2.62 -8.90 2.47
N ASN A 234 3.74 -9.49 2.07
CA ASN A 234 3.76 -10.72 1.30
C ASN A 234 3.27 -11.93 2.11
N TRP A 235 3.61 -12.03 3.41
CA TRP A 235 2.99 -13.03 4.28
C TRP A 235 1.48 -12.83 4.46
N TRP A 236 1.03 -11.58 4.47
CA TRP A 236 -0.39 -11.25 4.52
C TRP A 236 -1.15 -11.74 3.28
N HIS A 237 -0.59 -11.59 2.07
CA HIS A 237 -1.16 -12.20 0.86
C HIS A 237 -1.26 -13.72 0.96
N LEU A 238 -0.24 -14.39 1.51
CA LEU A 238 -0.32 -15.83 1.75
C LEU A 238 -1.47 -16.17 2.71
N ALA A 239 -1.68 -15.36 3.75
CA ALA A 239 -2.80 -15.52 4.67
C ALA A 239 -4.15 -15.28 4.00
N LEU A 240 -4.27 -14.37 3.03
CA LEU A 240 -5.50 -14.19 2.25
C LEU A 240 -5.88 -15.44 1.46
N PHE A 241 -4.92 -16.11 0.83
CA PHE A 241 -5.19 -17.36 0.11
C PHE A 241 -5.75 -18.43 1.05
N HIS A 242 -5.13 -18.60 2.21
CA HIS A 242 -5.60 -19.55 3.23
C HIS A 242 -6.97 -19.14 3.79
N TYR A 243 -7.22 -17.84 3.98
CA TYR A 243 -8.51 -17.32 4.43
C TYR A 243 -9.64 -17.63 3.45
N ASP A 244 -9.44 -17.39 2.15
CA ASP A 244 -10.47 -17.66 1.14
C ASP A 244 -10.77 -19.16 0.98
N LEU A 245 -9.79 -20.03 1.27
CA LEU A 245 -9.96 -21.48 1.37
C LEU A 245 -10.63 -21.96 2.67
N GLY A 246 -10.82 -21.09 3.66
CA GLY A 246 -11.37 -21.43 4.97
C GLY A 246 -10.37 -22.12 5.92
N GLU A 247 -9.08 -22.01 5.64
CA GLU A 247 -8.00 -22.65 6.42
C GLU A 247 -7.58 -21.78 7.61
N THR A 248 -8.54 -21.52 8.52
CA THR A 248 -8.41 -20.57 9.64
C THR A 248 -7.19 -20.78 10.53
N ASP A 249 -6.85 -22.04 10.87
CA ASP A 249 -5.71 -22.35 11.72
C ASP A 249 -4.39 -21.87 11.10
N GLU A 250 -4.26 -21.98 9.77
CA GLU A 250 -3.09 -21.53 9.04
C GLU A 250 -3.01 -20.00 8.98
N VAL A 251 -4.15 -19.33 8.82
CA VAL A 251 -4.24 -17.86 8.89
C VAL A 251 -3.75 -17.37 10.26
N LEU A 252 -4.23 -17.98 11.36
CA LEU A 252 -3.82 -17.63 12.72
C LEU A 252 -2.33 -17.92 12.95
N ARG A 253 -1.81 -19.05 12.43
CA ARG A 253 -0.37 -19.37 12.51
C ARG A 253 0.50 -18.34 11.78
N LEU A 254 0.05 -17.85 10.62
CA LEU A 254 0.73 -16.78 9.89
C LEU A 254 0.64 -15.44 10.61
N TYR A 255 -0.52 -15.14 11.22
CA TYR A 255 -0.71 -13.96 12.06
C TYR A 255 0.27 -13.95 13.25
N ASP A 256 0.28 -15.02 14.03
CA ASP A 256 1.07 -15.13 15.27
C ASP A 256 2.58 -15.25 15.01
N GLY A 257 2.97 -15.70 13.81
CA GLY A 257 4.35 -15.80 13.40
C GLY A 257 4.78 -14.60 12.55
N PRO A 258 4.88 -14.78 11.22
CA PRO A 258 5.56 -13.80 10.37
C PRO A 258 4.84 -12.45 10.18
N ILE A 259 3.53 -12.34 10.41
CA ILE A 259 2.79 -11.09 10.21
C ILE A 259 2.89 -10.18 11.44
N TYR A 260 2.59 -10.72 12.63
CA TYR A 260 2.50 -9.93 13.86
C TYR A 260 3.20 -10.54 15.08
N GLY A 261 3.98 -11.61 14.93
CA GLY A 261 4.78 -12.20 16.01
C GLY A 261 5.83 -11.23 16.57
N ASP A 262 6.50 -10.47 15.70
CA ASP A 262 7.45 -9.41 16.08
C ASP A 262 6.75 -8.12 16.55
N ARG A 263 5.41 -8.04 16.44
CA ARG A 263 4.57 -6.91 16.85
C ARG A 263 5.07 -5.55 16.36
N SER A 264 5.39 -5.48 15.08
CA SER A 264 5.87 -4.24 14.45
C SER A 264 4.91 -3.07 14.69
N THR A 265 5.46 -1.89 14.96
CA THR A 265 4.74 -0.63 15.17
C THR A 265 4.67 0.24 13.91
N LEU A 266 5.23 -0.24 12.80
CA LEU A 266 5.15 0.44 11.50
C LEU A 266 3.71 0.37 10.98
N ALA A 267 3.17 1.50 10.54
CA ALA A 267 1.78 1.59 10.08
C ALA A 267 1.45 0.56 8.99
N LEU A 268 2.34 0.37 8.00
CA LEU A 268 2.18 -0.62 6.93
C LEU A 268 1.90 -2.03 7.47
N ASN A 269 2.69 -2.49 8.45
CA ASN A 269 2.57 -3.83 9.01
C ASN A 269 1.32 -3.98 9.88
N MET A 270 0.95 -2.92 10.59
CA MET A 270 -0.26 -2.92 11.42
C MET A 270 -1.54 -2.88 10.58
N VAL A 271 -1.52 -2.23 9.42
CA VAL A 271 -2.61 -2.25 8.44
C VAL A 271 -2.91 -3.70 8.02
N ASP A 272 -1.89 -4.46 7.64
CA ASP A 272 -2.04 -5.87 7.24
C ASP A 272 -2.59 -6.73 8.40
N ALA A 273 -2.04 -6.56 9.61
CA ALA A 273 -2.50 -7.25 10.80
C ALA A 273 -3.97 -6.93 11.13
N SER A 274 -4.37 -5.66 11.03
CA SER A 274 -5.76 -5.23 11.26
C SER A 274 -6.69 -5.81 10.21
N ALA A 275 -6.28 -5.78 8.94
CA ALA A 275 -7.07 -6.24 7.81
C ALA A 275 -7.37 -7.75 7.87
N ILE A 276 -6.41 -8.58 8.29
CA ILE A 276 -6.62 -10.04 8.40
C ILE A 276 -7.45 -10.39 9.65
N LEU A 277 -7.22 -9.74 10.80
CA LEU A 277 -8.05 -9.97 11.99
C LEU A 277 -9.51 -9.53 11.77
N TRP A 278 -9.71 -8.43 11.05
CA TRP A 278 -11.05 -7.97 10.71
C TRP A 278 -11.79 -8.99 9.84
N ARG A 279 -11.13 -9.55 8.82
CA ARG A 279 -11.68 -10.65 7.99
C ARG A 279 -12.10 -11.87 8.82
N LEU A 280 -11.28 -12.27 9.79
CA LEU A 280 -11.62 -13.35 10.73
C LEU A 280 -12.83 -12.98 11.60
N THR A 281 -12.88 -11.74 12.11
CA THR A 281 -13.99 -11.22 12.93
C THR A 281 -15.31 -11.17 12.15
N LEU A 282 -15.28 -10.73 10.89
CA LEU A 282 -16.45 -10.77 10.00
C LEU A 282 -16.95 -12.20 9.80
N GLY A 283 -16.04 -13.16 9.66
CA GLY A 283 -16.33 -14.59 9.56
C GLY A 283 -16.77 -15.27 10.86
N GLY A 284 -16.84 -14.55 11.99
CA GLY A 284 -17.24 -15.09 13.29
C GLY A 284 -16.19 -15.99 13.95
N VAL A 285 -14.92 -15.88 13.53
CA VAL A 285 -13.82 -16.62 14.15
C VAL A 285 -13.42 -15.95 15.46
N ASP A 286 -13.23 -16.75 16.52
CA ASP A 286 -12.64 -16.29 17.77
C ASP A 286 -11.14 -16.04 17.58
N VAL A 287 -10.74 -14.77 17.67
CA VAL A 287 -9.34 -14.34 17.52
C VAL A 287 -8.61 -14.20 18.85
N GLY A 288 -9.26 -14.50 19.99
CA GLY A 288 -8.70 -14.34 21.34
C GLY A 288 -8.19 -12.92 21.61
N ASP A 289 -7.06 -12.81 22.30
CA ASP A 289 -6.50 -11.53 22.77
C ASP A 289 -5.73 -10.74 21.69
N ARG A 290 -5.76 -11.18 20.41
CA ARG A 290 -4.94 -10.61 19.33
C ARG A 290 -5.24 -9.14 19.05
N TRP A 291 -6.50 -8.72 19.20
CA TRP A 291 -6.89 -7.33 19.06
C TRP A 291 -6.26 -6.42 20.11
N THR A 292 -6.16 -6.87 21.36
CA THR A 292 -5.59 -6.09 22.47
C THR A 292 -4.14 -5.67 22.17
N ALA A 293 -3.32 -6.62 21.72
CA ALA A 293 -1.92 -6.35 21.40
C ALA A 293 -1.76 -5.44 20.17
N LEU A 294 -2.67 -5.55 19.18
CA LEU A 294 -2.63 -4.71 17.99
C LEU A 294 -3.12 -3.28 18.26
N ALA A 295 -4.23 -3.14 19.01
CA ALA A 295 -4.77 -1.85 19.38
C ALA A 295 -3.80 -1.05 20.27
N ALA A 296 -3.03 -1.72 21.14
CA ALA A 296 -1.97 -1.09 21.92
C ALA A 296 -0.95 -0.33 21.05
N ASN A 297 -0.58 -0.89 19.89
CA ASN A 297 0.35 -0.25 18.96
C ASN A 297 -0.30 0.86 18.11
N TRP A 298 -1.62 0.79 17.89
CA TRP A 298 -2.37 1.85 17.19
C TRP A 298 -2.67 3.07 18.07
N ILE A 299 -2.81 2.91 19.40
CA ILE A 299 -3.16 4.00 20.33
C ILE A 299 -2.27 5.25 20.15
N PRO A 300 -0.92 5.15 20.10
CA PRO A 300 -0.05 6.31 19.92
C PRO A 300 -0.28 7.08 18.61
N LYS A 301 -0.90 6.43 17.61
CA LYS A 301 -1.17 7.01 16.29
C LYS A 301 -2.62 7.49 16.13
N ALA A 302 -3.50 7.28 17.12
CA ALA A 302 -4.92 7.63 17.03
C ALA A 302 -5.16 9.12 16.73
N ALA A 303 -4.30 10.01 17.21
CA ALA A 303 -4.43 11.45 17.00
C ALA A 303 -3.64 11.98 15.78
N ALA A 304 -3.13 11.10 14.91
CA ALA A 304 -2.24 11.50 13.82
C ALA A 304 -3.01 12.16 12.66
N GLY A 305 -4.10 11.55 12.19
CA GLY A 305 -4.97 12.10 11.14
C GLY A 305 -4.26 12.42 9.82
N ASN A 306 -3.15 11.73 9.52
CA ASN A 306 -2.26 12.08 8.40
C ASN A 306 -2.43 11.19 7.17
N TYR A 307 -3.10 10.03 7.29
CA TYR A 307 -3.43 9.18 6.15
C TYR A 307 -4.70 8.35 6.42
N ALA A 308 -5.77 8.67 5.70
CA ALA A 308 -7.12 8.12 5.89
C ALA A 308 -7.20 6.59 5.84
N PHE A 309 -6.35 5.95 5.04
CA PHE A 309 -6.30 4.49 4.95
C PHE A 309 -5.82 3.84 6.25
N ASN A 310 -4.80 4.42 6.89
CA ASN A 310 -4.28 3.94 8.17
C ASN A 310 -5.33 4.13 9.27
N ASP A 311 -6.04 5.25 9.26
CA ASP A 311 -7.12 5.54 10.21
C ASP A 311 -8.23 4.48 10.17
N ALA A 312 -8.65 4.04 8.97
CA ALA A 312 -9.67 2.99 8.85
C ALA A 312 -9.23 1.66 9.51
N HIS A 313 -7.96 1.28 9.36
CA HIS A 313 -7.42 0.06 9.97
C HIS A 313 -7.19 0.20 11.48
N ALA A 314 -6.78 1.39 11.94
CA ALA A 314 -6.71 1.70 13.37
C ALA A 314 -8.10 1.56 14.03
N MET A 315 -9.17 2.01 13.35
CA MET A 315 -10.54 1.84 13.84
C MET A 315 -10.94 0.37 13.95
N MET A 316 -10.56 -0.49 12.98
CA MET A 316 -10.79 -1.94 13.10
C MET A 316 -10.15 -2.50 14.37
N ALA A 317 -8.92 -2.07 14.69
CA ALA A 317 -8.22 -2.49 15.91
C ALA A 317 -8.89 -1.99 17.19
N PHE A 318 -9.32 -0.73 17.23
CA PHE A 318 -10.02 -0.17 18.39
C PHE A 318 -11.38 -0.84 18.61
N VAL A 319 -12.15 -1.05 17.55
CA VAL A 319 -13.42 -1.78 17.61
C VAL A 319 -13.20 -3.22 18.07
N GLY A 320 -12.26 -3.93 17.45
CA GLY A 320 -11.95 -5.32 17.79
C GLY A 320 -11.48 -5.51 19.24
N ALA A 321 -10.84 -4.48 19.83
CA ALA A 321 -10.41 -4.48 21.22
C ALA A 321 -11.42 -3.83 22.20
N GLY A 322 -12.57 -3.35 21.72
CA GLY A 322 -13.58 -2.67 22.55
C GLY A 322 -13.12 -1.34 23.16
N LEU A 323 -12.24 -0.59 22.46
CA LEU A 323 -11.63 0.63 22.97
C LEU A 323 -12.29 1.90 22.41
N GLU A 324 -13.29 2.42 23.13
CA GLU A 324 -14.05 3.62 22.73
C GLU A 324 -13.22 4.92 22.76
N ALA A 325 -12.35 5.09 23.76
CA ALA A 325 -11.58 6.33 23.91
C ALA A 325 -10.63 6.63 22.72
N PRO A 326 -9.76 5.69 22.27
CA PRO A 326 -8.94 5.91 21.09
C PRO A 326 -9.77 5.98 19.79
N ALA A 327 -10.89 5.25 19.68
CA ALA A 327 -11.81 5.38 18.54
C ALA A 327 -12.39 6.80 18.42
N LYS A 328 -12.80 7.40 19.55
CA LYS A 328 -13.26 8.80 19.59
C LYS A 328 -12.13 9.77 19.23
N THR A 329 -10.94 9.57 19.78
CA THR A 329 -9.75 10.39 19.47
C THR A 329 -9.46 10.39 17.97
N LEU A 330 -9.53 9.21 17.33
CA LEU A 330 -9.34 9.06 15.90
C LEU A 330 -10.39 9.82 15.07
N LEU A 331 -11.67 9.72 15.44
CA LEU A 331 -12.73 10.46 14.76
C LEU A 331 -12.58 11.99 14.91
N GLU A 332 -12.09 12.46 16.05
CA GLU A 332 -11.77 13.87 16.26
C GLU A 332 -10.58 14.32 15.40
N ALA A 333 -9.53 13.50 15.30
CA ALA A 333 -8.39 13.77 14.42
C ALA A 333 -8.80 13.83 12.94
N GLN A 334 -9.67 12.93 12.47
CA GLN A 334 -10.21 12.98 11.12
C GLN A 334 -11.03 14.25 10.85
N ARG A 335 -11.82 14.71 11.82
CA ARG A 335 -12.58 15.97 11.68
C ARG A 335 -11.65 17.18 11.53
N GLU A 336 -10.51 17.18 12.21
CA GLU A 336 -9.50 18.21 12.04
C GLU A 336 -8.79 18.08 10.68
N ALA A 337 -8.38 16.87 10.29
CA ALA A 337 -7.75 16.62 8.99
C ALA A 337 -8.60 17.10 7.81
N MET A 338 -9.92 16.90 7.85
CA MET A 338 -10.84 17.38 6.81
C MET A 338 -10.92 18.91 6.68
N ARG A 339 -10.42 19.69 7.65
CA ARG A 339 -10.31 21.15 7.56
C ARG A 339 -9.02 21.61 6.89
N GLY A 340 -8.09 20.69 6.64
CA GLY A 340 -6.84 20.94 5.93
C GLY A 340 -7.04 21.25 4.45
N GLY A 341 -5.95 21.66 3.81
CA GLY A 341 -5.89 21.92 2.36
C GLY A 341 -5.00 20.95 1.59
N ASP A 342 -4.60 19.85 2.23
CA ASP A 342 -3.81 18.77 1.62
C ASP A 342 -4.73 17.71 0.99
N ASP A 343 -4.13 16.73 0.30
CA ASP A 343 -4.90 15.66 -0.34
C ASP A 343 -5.55 14.72 0.67
N ASN A 344 -4.95 14.55 1.86
CA ASN A 344 -5.51 13.70 2.89
C ASN A 344 -6.86 14.23 3.40
N ALA A 345 -7.06 15.54 3.43
CA ALA A 345 -8.37 16.13 3.74
C ALA A 345 -9.48 15.57 2.83
N ALA A 346 -9.21 15.41 1.53
CA ALA A 346 -10.15 14.81 0.58
C ALA A 346 -10.26 13.29 0.77
N PHE A 347 -9.14 12.57 0.99
CA PHE A 347 -9.14 11.13 1.25
C PHE A 347 -9.99 10.78 2.47
N THR A 348 -9.82 11.54 3.56
CA THR A 348 -10.59 11.40 4.79
C THR A 348 -12.04 11.77 4.56
N ARG A 349 -12.36 12.89 3.92
CA ARG A 349 -13.76 13.32 3.74
C ARG A 349 -14.56 12.37 2.85
N ASP A 350 -14.00 11.99 1.71
CA ASP A 350 -14.75 11.30 0.67
C ASP A 350 -14.91 9.80 0.96
N VAL A 351 -13.92 9.18 1.62
CA VAL A 351 -13.88 7.72 1.87
C VAL A 351 -13.55 7.37 3.32
N GLY A 352 -12.45 7.89 3.84
CA GLY A 352 -11.90 7.45 5.13
C GLY A 352 -12.84 7.62 6.31
N HIS A 353 -13.43 8.81 6.47
CA HIS A 353 -14.31 9.14 7.59
C HIS A 353 -15.64 8.37 7.53
N PRO A 354 -16.36 8.32 6.39
CA PRO A 354 -17.51 7.43 6.25
C PRO A 354 -17.19 5.96 6.57
N LEU A 355 -16.05 5.45 6.09
CA LEU A 355 -15.64 4.06 6.36
C LEU A 355 -15.31 3.83 7.83
N THR A 356 -14.57 4.73 8.47
CA THR A 356 -14.25 4.68 9.90
C THR A 356 -15.52 4.69 10.76
N LEU A 357 -16.50 5.52 10.42
CA LEU A 357 -17.82 5.51 11.09
C LEU A 357 -18.55 4.19 10.86
N ALA A 358 -18.50 3.63 9.66
CA ALA A 358 -19.14 2.36 9.35
C ALA A 358 -18.54 1.17 10.10
N ILE A 359 -17.22 1.12 10.21
CA ILE A 359 -16.50 0.10 10.99
C ILE A 359 -16.92 0.18 12.47
N LYS A 360 -17.02 1.40 13.02
CA LYS A 360 -17.53 1.61 14.38
C LYS A 360 -18.98 1.14 14.52
N ALA A 361 -19.87 1.54 13.61
CA ALA A 361 -21.27 1.13 13.62
C ALA A 361 -21.42 -0.40 13.54
N PHE A 362 -20.64 -1.06 12.69
CA PHE A 362 -20.59 -2.51 12.58
C PHE A 362 -20.19 -3.16 13.92
N GLY A 363 -19.15 -2.62 14.56
CA GLY A 363 -18.71 -3.08 15.89
C GLY A 363 -19.74 -2.95 17.00
N GLU A 364 -20.60 -1.92 16.91
CA GLU A 364 -21.70 -1.68 17.84
C GLU A 364 -22.96 -2.51 17.52
N GLY A 365 -22.93 -3.31 16.45
CA GLY A 365 -24.07 -4.09 15.98
C GLY A 365 -25.10 -3.30 15.17
N ASN A 366 -24.82 -2.03 14.84
CA ASN A 366 -25.66 -1.17 14.01
C ASN A 366 -25.36 -1.44 12.52
N HIS A 367 -25.78 -2.60 12.05
CA HIS A 367 -25.45 -3.10 10.71
C HIS A 367 -26.12 -2.28 9.58
N ASP A 368 -27.34 -1.80 9.79
CA ASP A 368 -28.06 -0.89 8.89
C ASP A 368 -27.28 0.42 8.65
N GLU A 369 -26.72 1.00 9.71
CA GLU A 369 -25.90 2.21 9.65
C GLU A 369 -24.57 1.94 8.93
N ALA A 370 -23.93 0.80 9.18
CA ALA A 370 -22.75 0.39 8.45
C ALA A 370 -23.03 0.27 6.94
N VAL A 371 -24.17 -0.34 6.56
CA VAL A 371 -24.64 -0.40 5.17
C VAL A 371 -24.83 1.00 4.59
N ARG A 372 -25.54 1.88 5.30
CA ARG A 372 -25.84 3.24 4.86
C ARG A 372 -24.58 4.06 4.59
N LEU A 373 -23.54 3.86 5.39
CA LEU A 373 -22.27 4.59 5.29
C LEU A 373 -21.33 4.00 4.21
N ILE A 374 -21.28 2.67 4.04
CA ILE A 374 -20.37 2.04 3.07
C ILE A 374 -20.94 2.12 1.65
N ARG A 375 -22.24 1.93 1.47
CA ARG A 375 -22.84 1.80 0.13
C ARG A 375 -22.51 2.96 -0.83
N PRO A 376 -22.53 4.25 -0.41
CA PRO A 376 -22.19 5.36 -1.29
C PRO A 376 -20.71 5.46 -1.67
N ILE A 377 -19.79 4.92 -0.86
CA ILE A 377 -18.34 5.07 -1.08
C ILE A 377 -17.73 3.96 -1.93
N ARG A 378 -18.43 2.84 -2.15
CA ARG A 378 -17.90 1.65 -2.86
C ARG A 378 -17.25 2.00 -4.20
N SER A 379 -17.92 2.78 -5.04
CA SER A 379 -17.44 3.14 -6.38
C SER A 379 -16.27 4.11 -6.38
N ILE A 380 -15.97 4.73 -5.24
CA ILE A 380 -14.89 5.71 -5.10
C ILE A 380 -13.85 5.28 -4.05
N ALA A 381 -13.96 4.07 -3.50
CA ALA A 381 -13.11 3.61 -2.39
C ALA A 381 -11.61 3.63 -2.73
N HIS A 382 -11.23 3.57 -4.01
CA HIS A 382 -9.85 3.72 -4.43
C HIS A 382 -9.24 5.09 -4.08
N ARG A 383 -10.04 6.15 -3.92
CA ARG A 383 -9.56 7.54 -3.74
C ARG A 383 -8.69 7.76 -2.50
N PHE A 384 -8.72 6.88 -1.51
CA PHE A 384 -7.86 6.96 -0.33
C PHE A 384 -6.69 5.96 -0.35
N GLY A 385 -6.39 5.37 -1.52
CA GLY A 385 -5.31 4.42 -1.72
C GLY A 385 -5.64 2.96 -1.41
N GLY A 386 -4.59 2.18 -1.17
CA GLY A 386 -4.62 0.72 -1.05
C GLY A 386 -4.65 0.00 -2.40
N SER A 387 -4.55 -1.32 -2.40
CA SER A 387 -4.80 -2.15 -3.58
C SER A 387 -6.23 -2.72 -3.57
N HIS A 388 -6.65 -3.37 -4.65
CA HIS A 388 -7.95 -4.06 -4.68
C HIS A 388 -8.06 -5.11 -3.58
N ALA A 389 -7.02 -5.91 -3.38
CA ALA A 389 -6.97 -6.92 -2.32
C ALA A 389 -7.11 -6.31 -0.91
N GLN A 390 -6.45 -5.17 -0.65
CA GLN A 390 -6.58 -4.50 0.66
C GLN A 390 -7.98 -3.94 0.87
N ARG A 391 -8.55 -3.29 -0.16
CA ARG A 391 -9.90 -2.69 -0.12
C ARG A 391 -11.04 -3.70 -0.11
N ASP A 392 -10.82 -4.98 -0.47
CA ASP A 392 -11.85 -6.03 -0.42
C ASP A 392 -12.53 -6.12 0.96
N VAL A 393 -11.83 -5.74 2.03
CA VAL A 393 -12.38 -5.66 3.39
C VAL A 393 -13.62 -4.75 3.49
N ILE A 394 -13.75 -3.74 2.64
CA ILE A 394 -14.89 -2.82 2.60
C ILE A 394 -16.13 -3.57 2.07
N ASP A 395 -15.99 -4.28 0.95
CA ASP A 395 -17.08 -5.09 0.40
C ASP A 395 -17.43 -6.26 1.31
N LEU A 396 -16.43 -6.90 1.94
CA LEU A 396 -16.66 -7.94 2.95
C LEU A 396 -17.45 -7.41 4.16
N THR A 397 -17.10 -6.23 4.66
CA THR A 397 -17.82 -5.59 5.77
C THR A 397 -19.26 -5.26 5.36
N LEU A 398 -19.48 -4.76 4.15
CA LEU A 398 -20.81 -4.45 3.63
C LEU A 398 -21.67 -5.70 3.43
N ILE A 399 -21.12 -6.76 2.84
CA ILE A 399 -21.81 -8.05 2.66
C ILE A 399 -22.22 -8.59 4.03
N GLU A 400 -21.29 -8.59 4.98
CA GLU A 400 -21.56 -9.09 6.33
C GLU A 400 -22.58 -8.23 7.07
N ALA A 401 -22.53 -6.90 6.91
CA ALA A 401 -23.51 -6.00 7.49
C ALA A 401 -24.91 -6.28 6.93
N ALA A 402 -25.06 -6.41 5.61
CA ALA A 402 -26.34 -6.74 4.98
C ALA A 402 -26.88 -8.11 5.42
N LEU A 403 -26.00 -9.11 5.58
CA LEU A 403 -26.36 -10.44 6.08
C LEU A 403 -26.85 -10.39 7.53
N ARG A 404 -26.15 -9.65 8.41
CA ARG A 404 -26.49 -9.55 9.84
C ARG A 404 -27.69 -8.64 10.13
N ASP A 405 -27.91 -7.64 9.27
CA ASP A 405 -29.10 -6.78 9.31
C ASP A 405 -30.37 -7.52 8.85
N GLY A 406 -30.19 -8.60 8.07
CA GLY A 406 -31.31 -9.34 7.48
C GLY A 406 -31.89 -8.68 6.22
N ASP A 407 -31.20 -7.72 5.61
CA ASP A 407 -31.58 -7.14 4.32
C ASP A 407 -31.33 -8.15 3.18
N ARG A 408 -32.33 -8.99 2.95
CA ARG A 408 -32.29 -10.07 1.95
C ARG A 408 -32.01 -9.57 0.54
N GLY A 409 -32.59 -8.43 0.17
CA GLY A 409 -32.47 -7.87 -1.18
C GLY A 409 -31.05 -7.43 -1.44
N LEU A 410 -30.48 -6.67 -0.50
CA LEU A 410 -29.11 -6.19 -0.59
C LEU A 410 -28.11 -7.33 -0.47
N ALA A 411 -28.26 -8.23 0.51
CA ALA A 411 -27.37 -9.37 0.68
C ALA A 411 -27.26 -10.20 -0.60
N ARG A 412 -28.39 -10.59 -1.21
CA ARG A 412 -28.39 -11.36 -2.47
C ARG A 412 -27.72 -10.62 -3.62
N ALA A 413 -27.95 -9.31 -3.74
CA ALA A 413 -27.33 -8.50 -4.79
C ALA A 413 -25.80 -8.45 -4.63
N LEU A 414 -25.32 -8.15 -3.43
CA LEU A 414 -23.88 -8.04 -3.15
C LEU A 414 -23.15 -9.38 -3.27
N THR A 415 -23.76 -10.47 -2.81
CA THR A 415 -23.14 -11.80 -2.96
C THR A 415 -23.11 -12.26 -4.41
N ALA A 416 -24.11 -11.88 -5.22
CA ALA A 416 -24.09 -12.13 -6.66
C ALA A 416 -23.01 -11.31 -7.38
N GLU A 417 -22.83 -10.03 -7.03
CA GLU A 417 -21.72 -9.20 -7.51
C GLU A 417 -20.37 -9.85 -7.17
N ARG A 418 -20.19 -10.31 -5.93
CA ARG A 418 -18.96 -10.98 -5.50
C ARG A 418 -18.72 -12.28 -6.25
N GLN A 419 -19.74 -13.12 -6.40
CA GLN A 419 -19.63 -14.38 -7.14
C GLN A 419 -19.27 -14.15 -8.62
N LEU A 420 -19.73 -13.06 -9.22
CA LEU A 420 -19.33 -12.69 -10.58
C LEU A 420 -17.85 -12.26 -10.64
N ALA A 421 -17.40 -11.48 -9.65
CA ALA A 421 -16.01 -11.00 -9.59
C ALA A 421 -15.02 -12.10 -9.19
N ARG A 422 -15.43 -13.05 -8.35
CA ARG A 422 -14.59 -14.11 -7.75
C ARG A 422 -15.29 -15.48 -7.86
N PRO A 423 -15.44 -16.02 -9.08
CA PRO A 423 -16.29 -17.20 -9.33
C PRO A 423 -15.81 -18.48 -8.64
N ASP A 424 -14.49 -18.68 -8.56
CA ASP A 424 -13.90 -19.89 -8.00
C ASP A 424 -13.56 -19.78 -6.50
N SER A 425 -13.88 -18.64 -5.86
CA SER A 425 -13.64 -18.40 -4.43
C SER A 425 -14.63 -19.18 -3.55
N PRO A 426 -14.16 -20.09 -2.67
CA PRO A 426 -15.02 -20.80 -1.71
C PRO A 426 -15.74 -19.85 -0.75
N LEU A 427 -15.11 -18.73 -0.38
CA LEU A 427 -15.73 -17.68 0.42
C LEU A 427 -16.93 -17.03 -0.29
N SER A 428 -16.84 -16.80 -1.59
CA SER A 428 -17.95 -16.24 -2.38
C SER A 428 -19.13 -17.20 -2.44
N ALA A 429 -18.86 -18.51 -2.57
CA ALA A 429 -19.88 -19.54 -2.48
C ALA A 429 -20.49 -19.62 -1.07
N LEU A 430 -19.70 -19.43 0.00
CA LEU A 430 -20.20 -19.37 1.38
C LEU A 430 -21.17 -18.21 1.58
N PHE A 431 -20.82 -17.00 1.13
CA PHE A 431 -21.72 -15.85 1.23
C PHE A 431 -23.01 -16.05 0.45
N SER A 432 -22.93 -16.62 -0.76
CA SER A 432 -24.11 -16.92 -1.58
C SER A 432 -25.09 -17.88 -0.87
N ARG A 433 -24.56 -18.92 -0.20
CA ARG A 433 -25.38 -19.83 0.62
C ARG A 433 -26.04 -19.09 1.78
N ARG A 434 -25.27 -18.29 2.55
CA ARG A 434 -25.80 -17.51 3.68
C ARG A 434 -26.91 -16.55 3.25
N ALA A 435 -26.75 -15.86 2.10
CA ALA A 435 -27.77 -14.95 1.57
C ALA A 435 -29.04 -15.69 1.08
N PHE A 436 -28.90 -16.93 0.61
CA PHE A 436 -30.02 -17.78 0.25
C PHE A 436 -30.80 -18.23 1.49
N ASP A 437 -30.09 -18.60 2.55
CA ASP A 437 -30.64 -19.13 3.81
C ASP A 437 -31.31 -18.08 4.71
N LEU A 438 -31.17 -16.78 4.42
CA LEU A 438 -31.99 -15.74 5.03
C LEU A 438 -33.47 -15.99 4.66
N SER A 439 -34.21 -16.61 5.59
CA SER A 439 -35.56 -17.15 5.41
C SER A 439 -36.60 -16.10 5.00
N GLU A 440 -37.70 -16.56 4.38
CA GLU A 440 -38.95 -15.81 4.14
C GLU A 440 -39.81 -15.69 5.41
N ASN A 441 -39.21 -15.32 6.54
CA ASN A 441 -39.98 -15.14 7.78
C ASN A 441 -40.80 -13.85 7.78
#